data_AF-A0AB36Z2E3-F1
#
_entry.id   AF-A0AB36Z2E3-F1
#
_cell.length_a   1.000
_cell.length_b   1.000
_cell.length_c   1.000
_cell.angle_alpha   90.00
_cell.angle_beta   90.00
_cell.angle_gamma   90.00
#
_symmetry.space_group_name_H-M   'P 1'
#
loop_
_entity.id
_entity.type
_entity.pdbx_description
1 polymer ?
#
loop_
_entity_poly.entity_id
_entity_poly.type
_entity_poly.pdbx_seq_one_letter_code
_entity_poly.pdbx_strand_id
1 'polypeptide(L)'
;MTIKRRIHRYTTQPVTRLGATLAALLLCSGAVFAFGCVLAWQDILFSGLEQYWILLLLISFILVFGLSYDRKQYFKFPFLIQQHLIDSKLARDIRERALRSSDATIMDQRQTHTTRLRKQQQLLLKINEHEAPQWFNVDLNQVFKTESYLDIHVQPSDALIGQQVLVYYLRRTRWIVQLYAHDGDQNFQHLQYYIATPLRGRIYFDHIPSRLMLDLPRIVHIQASREDDSPTYTLKLSTNYGKYYRMSCKAVHFDKLELALANLIDFLRYREFKHHPDIQQAVISRNHPFLYRNLLNYTLIAALLLMAAITTTWQLALLSLALTCLLGIKIQQQKQSPFIEA
;
A
#
# COMPACT_ATOMS: atom_id res chain seq x y z
N MET A 1 -12.84 3.74 0.34
CA MET A 1 -12.22 3.53 -0.99
C MET A 1 -12.88 2.32 -1.61
N THR A 2 -13.33 2.35 -2.87
CA THR A 2 -14.03 1.20 -3.47
C THR A 2 -13.08 0.01 -3.67
N ILE A 3 -13.57 -1.21 -3.46
CA ILE A 3 -12.80 -2.48 -3.64
C ILE A 3 -12.09 -2.51 -4.99
N LYS A 4 -12.74 -2.01 -6.05
CA LYS A 4 -12.17 -1.88 -7.40
C LYS A 4 -10.88 -1.06 -7.45
N ARG A 5 -10.81 0.07 -6.74
CA ARG A 5 -9.60 0.89 -6.66
C ARG A 5 -8.49 0.19 -5.87
N ARG A 6 -8.84 -0.62 -4.87
CA ARG A 6 -7.86 -1.44 -4.12
C ARG A 6 -7.28 -2.54 -5.01
N ILE A 7 -8.13 -3.33 -5.67
CA ILE A 7 -7.67 -4.37 -6.63
C ILE A 7 -6.71 -3.77 -7.67
N HIS A 8 -7.04 -2.60 -8.24
CA HIS A 8 -6.18 -1.90 -9.19
C HIS A 8 -4.82 -1.46 -8.59
N ARG A 9 -4.78 -1.12 -7.29
CA ARG A 9 -3.54 -0.70 -6.61
C ARG A 9 -2.60 -1.87 -6.33
N TYR A 10 -3.15 -3.04 -6.02
CA TYR A 10 -2.41 -4.21 -5.56
C TYR A 10 -2.05 -5.20 -6.68
N THR A 11 -2.79 -5.19 -7.80
CA THR A 11 -2.47 -6.04 -8.95
C THR A 11 -1.50 -5.33 -9.90
N THR A 12 -0.40 -6.00 -10.26
CA THR A 12 0.33 -5.59 -11.47
C THR A 12 -0.57 -5.73 -12.67
N GLN A 13 -0.60 -4.70 -13.50
CA GLN A 13 -1.38 -4.69 -14.73
C GLN A 13 -0.41 -4.71 -15.92
N PRO A 14 0.17 -5.88 -16.26
CA PRO A 14 1.04 -6.02 -17.41
C PRO A 14 0.37 -5.44 -18.66
N VAL A 15 1.01 -4.45 -19.25
CA VAL A 15 0.70 -4.05 -20.62
C VAL A 15 1.15 -5.18 -21.53
N THR A 16 0.20 -5.78 -22.24
CA THR A 16 0.46 -6.89 -23.18
C THR A 16 0.39 -6.40 -24.63
N ARG A 17 -0.26 -5.26 -24.89
CA ARG A 17 -0.52 -4.73 -26.23
C ARG A 17 0.36 -3.53 -26.54
N LEU A 18 1.58 -3.78 -27.04
CA LEU A 18 2.57 -2.73 -27.34
C LEU A 18 2.04 -1.69 -28.36
N GLY A 19 1.36 -2.12 -29.43
CA GLY A 19 0.80 -1.20 -30.43
C GLY A 19 -0.26 -0.25 -29.87
N ALA A 20 -1.18 -0.77 -29.05
CA ALA A 20 -2.19 0.05 -28.37
C ALA A 20 -1.56 1.01 -27.35
N THR A 21 -0.43 0.63 -26.76
CA THR A 21 0.31 1.47 -25.80
C THR A 21 0.96 2.65 -26.49
N LEU A 22 1.56 2.42 -27.67
CA LEU A 22 2.14 3.48 -28.49
C LEU A 22 1.05 4.46 -28.96
N ALA A 23 -0.12 3.95 -29.38
CA ALA A 23 -1.26 4.79 -29.71
C ALA A 23 -1.76 5.62 -28.50
N ALA A 24 -1.83 5.02 -27.31
CA ALA A 24 -2.22 5.73 -26.09
C ALA A 24 -1.20 6.83 -25.72
N LEU A 25 0.10 6.56 -25.81
CA LEU A 25 1.15 7.56 -25.58
C LEU A 25 1.03 8.73 -26.56
N LEU A 26 0.82 8.45 -27.85
CA LEU A 26 0.64 9.49 -28.87
C LEU A 26 -0.61 10.33 -28.62
N LEU A 27 -1.74 9.70 -28.26
CA LEU A 27 -2.98 10.42 -27.93
C LEU A 27 -2.82 11.31 -26.69
N CYS A 28 -2.20 10.79 -25.62
CA CYS A 28 -1.94 11.58 -24.42
C CYS A 28 -0.95 12.72 -24.69
N SER A 29 0.09 12.45 -25.48
CA SER A 29 1.06 13.47 -25.92
C SER A 29 0.39 14.56 -26.75
N GLY A 30 -0.51 14.19 -27.66
CA GLY A 30 -1.28 15.13 -28.47
C GLY A 30 -2.21 16.00 -27.61
N ALA A 31 -2.84 15.44 -26.59
CA ALA A 31 -3.68 16.21 -25.66
C ALA A 31 -2.87 17.21 -24.82
N VAL A 32 -1.70 16.80 -24.31
CA VAL A 32 -0.79 17.68 -23.57
C VAL A 32 -0.25 18.79 -24.48
N PHE A 33 0.10 18.44 -25.71
CA PHE A 33 0.54 19.40 -26.72
C PHE A 33 -0.56 20.43 -27.02
N ALA A 34 -1.78 19.99 -27.32
CA ALA A 34 -2.91 20.87 -27.59
C ALA A 34 -3.21 21.80 -26.39
N PHE A 35 -3.13 21.28 -25.16
CA PHE A 35 -3.28 22.09 -23.96
C PHE A 35 -2.16 23.12 -23.81
N GLY A 36 -0.91 22.74 -24.11
CA GLY A 36 0.23 23.66 -24.15
C GLY A 36 0.04 24.78 -25.18
N CYS A 37 -0.51 24.47 -26.36
CA CYS A 37 -0.82 25.46 -27.39
C CYS A 37 -1.91 26.45 -26.94
N VAL A 38 -2.96 25.96 -26.26
CA VAL A 38 -4.03 26.83 -25.71
C VAL A 38 -3.49 27.75 -24.62
N LEU A 39 -2.60 27.25 -23.76
CA LEU A 39 -1.96 28.06 -22.72
C LEU A 39 -0.97 29.08 -23.28
N ALA A 40 -0.27 28.74 -24.37
CA ALA A 40 0.60 29.67 -25.08
C ALA A 40 -0.22 30.82 -25.71
N TRP A 41 -1.34 30.48 -26.38
CA TRP A 41 -2.28 31.46 -26.94
C TRP A 41 -2.86 32.43 -25.89
N GLN A 42 -3.01 31.97 -24.64
CA GLN A 42 -3.52 32.80 -23.54
C GLN A 42 -2.43 33.65 -22.85
N ASP A 43 -1.20 33.68 -23.37
CA ASP A 43 -0.03 34.34 -22.78
C ASP A 43 0.31 33.86 -21.35
N ILE A 44 -0.18 32.68 -20.94
CA ILE A 44 0.06 32.10 -19.60
C ILE A 44 1.40 31.35 -19.57
N LEU A 45 1.79 30.74 -20.69
CA LEU A 45 3.05 30.01 -20.86
C LEU A 45 4.07 30.92 -21.57
N PHE A 46 5.31 30.95 -21.06
CA PHE A 46 6.42 31.82 -21.49
C PHE A 46 6.29 32.35 -22.93
N SER A 47 6.16 33.68 -23.07
CA SER A 47 6.14 34.38 -24.35
C SER A 47 7.38 34.01 -25.17
N GLY A 48 7.18 33.25 -26.25
CA GLY A 48 8.25 32.75 -27.12
C GLY A 48 8.22 31.25 -27.43
N LEU A 49 7.50 30.43 -26.65
CA LEU A 49 7.34 28.99 -26.97
C LEU A 49 6.49 28.74 -28.24
N GLU A 50 5.66 29.72 -28.63
CA GLU A 50 4.87 29.67 -29.86
C GLU A 50 5.71 29.59 -31.14
N GLN A 51 6.98 30.01 -31.14
CA GLN A 51 7.83 29.85 -32.32
C GLN A 51 8.45 28.44 -32.43
N TYR A 52 8.37 27.63 -31.36
CA TYR A 52 9.04 26.33 -31.27
C TYR A 52 8.04 25.18 -31.08
N TRP A 53 7.02 25.09 -31.95
CA TRP A 53 6.03 24.00 -31.94
C TRP A 53 6.66 22.59 -31.91
N ILE A 54 7.79 22.40 -32.60
CA ILE A 54 8.54 21.14 -32.60
C ILE A 54 9.09 20.83 -31.19
N LEU A 55 9.61 21.84 -30.49
CA LEU A 55 10.11 21.71 -29.11
C LEU A 55 8.94 21.39 -28.16
N LEU A 56 7.80 22.08 -28.30
CA LEU A 56 6.60 21.84 -27.50
C LEU A 56 6.08 20.40 -27.68
N LEU A 57 6.10 19.89 -28.91
CA LEU A 57 5.73 18.50 -29.22
C LEU A 57 6.67 17.50 -28.57
N LEU A 58 7.99 17.75 -28.65
CA LEU A 58 9.01 16.88 -28.08
C LEU A 58 8.95 16.87 -26.55
N ILE A 59 8.77 18.03 -25.91
CA ILE A 59 8.56 18.15 -24.46
C ILE A 59 7.28 17.43 -24.04
N SER A 60 6.18 17.58 -24.78
CA SER A 60 4.92 16.90 -24.48
C SER A 60 5.08 15.37 -24.50
N PHE A 61 5.82 14.85 -25.48
CA PHE A 61 6.10 13.41 -25.57
C PHE A 61 6.98 12.93 -24.42
N ILE A 62 8.08 13.64 -24.12
CA ILE A 62 8.96 13.30 -22.99
C ILE A 62 8.19 13.33 -21.67
N LEU A 63 7.34 14.33 -21.46
CA LEU A 63 6.56 14.49 -20.23
C LEU A 63 5.56 13.34 -20.07
N VAL A 64 4.81 13.01 -21.13
CA VAL A 64 3.87 11.88 -21.09
C VAL A 64 4.60 10.56 -20.91
N PHE A 65 5.72 10.35 -21.60
CA PHE A 65 6.55 9.16 -21.45
C PHE A 65 7.08 9.03 -20.02
N GLY A 66 7.64 10.10 -19.45
CA GLY A 66 8.17 10.13 -18.08
C GLY A 66 7.09 9.90 -17.02
N LEU A 67 5.90 10.46 -17.20
CA LEU A 67 4.75 10.23 -16.29
C LEU A 67 4.17 8.81 -16.41
N SER A 68 4.23 8.23 -17.61
CA SER A 68 3.66 6.91 -17.87
C SER A 68 4.66 5.79 -17.59
N TYR A 69 5.96 6.07 -17.54
CA TYR A 69 6.99 5.06 -17.33
C TYR A 69 7.04 4.59 -15.88
N ASP A 70 6.92 3.28 -15.68
CA ASP A 70 7.04 2.63 -14.37
C ASP A 70 8.07 1.51 -14.48
N ARG A 71 9.14 1.54 -13.65
CA ARG A 71 10.20 0.52 -13.68
C ARG A 71 9.69 -0.91 -13.51
N LYS A 72 8.55 -1.13 -12.85
CA LYS A 72 7.99 -2.46 -12.58
C LYS A 72 6.96 -2.89 -13.62
N GLN A 73 6.21 -1.95 -14.21
CA GLN A 73 5.12 -2.24 -15.16
C GLN A 73 5.44 -1.83 -16.62
N TYR A 74 6.60 -1.22 -16.85
CA TYR A 74 7.02 -0.46 -18.03
C TYR A 74 6.16 0.77 -18.29
N PHE A 75 4.84 0.58 -18.43
CA PHE A 75 3.88 1.66 -18.59
C PHE A 75 2.70 1.54 -17.64
N LYS A 76 2.32 2.67 -17.05
CA LYS A 76 1.21 2.79 -16.11
C LYS A 76 0.34 3.98 -16.47
N PHE A 77 -0.88 3.70 -16.90
CA PHE A 77 -1.88 4.70 -17.22
C PHE A 77 -3.03 4.71 -16.20
N PRO A 78 -3.86 5.77 -16.19
CA PRO A 78 -5.15 5.74 -15.51
C PRO A 78 -5.99 4.52 -15.94
N PHE A 79 -6.74 3.93 -14.99
CA PHE A 79 -7.49 2.68 -15.19
C PHE A 79 -8.35 2.65 -16.47
N LEU A 80 -8.95 3.78 -16.86
CA LEU A 80 -9.79 3.91 -18.06
C LEU A 80 -9.05 3.52 -19.34
N ILE A 81 -7.76 3.86 -19.41
CA ILE A 81 -6.86 3.53 -20.52
C ILE A 81 -6.25 2.15 -20.26
N GLN A 82 -5.73 1.91 -19.04
CA GLN A 82 -5.01 0.69 -18.68
C GLN A 82 -5.80 -0.60 -18.96
N GLN A 83 -7.13 -0.59 -18.74
CA GLN A 83 -7.99 -1.76 -18.99
C GLN A 83 -7.99 -2.25 -20.46
N HIS A 84 -7.66 -1.38 -21.42
CA HIS A 84 -7.59 -1.72 -22.84
C HIS A 84 -6.19 -2.21 -23.28
N LEU A 85 -5.18 -1.94 -22.45
CA LEU A 85 -3.77 -2.25 -22.70
C LEU A 85 -3.31 -3.59 -22.09
N ILE A 86 -4.07 -4.09 -21.11
CA ILE A 86 -3.79 -5.35 -20.41
C ILE A 86 -4.50 -6.55 -21.05
N ASP A 87 -4.21 -7.76 -20.56
CA ASP A 87 -4.93 -8.97 -20.93
C ASP A 87 -6.45 -8.80 -20.70
N SER A 88 -7.24 -9.15 -21.72
CA SER A 88 -8.70 -9.00 -21.71
C SER A 88 -9.36 -9.86 -20.64
N LYS A 89 -8.77 -11.02 -20.31
CA LYS A 89 -9.24 -11.88 -19.20
C LYS A 89 -9.04 -11.18 -17.85
N LEU A 90 -7.88 -10.57 -17.64
CA LEU A 90 -7.54 -9.83 -16.41
C LEU A 90 -8.39 -8.57 -16.27
N ALA A 91 -8.57 -7.81 -17.34
CA ALA A 91 -9.44 -6.63 -17.36
C ALA A 91 -10.89 -7.00 -16.97
N ARG A 92 -11.40 -8.12 -17.49
CA ARG A 92 -12.73 -8.63 -17.17
C ARG A 92 -12.83 -9.06 -15.70
N ASP A 93 -11.85 -9.80 -15.20
CA ASP A 93 -11.80 -10.25 -13.78
C ASP A 93 -11.82 -9.05 -12.81
N ILE A 94 -11.06 -8.00 -13.12
CA ILE A 94 -11.02 -6.76 -12.32
C ILE A 94 -12.34 -5.99 -12.43
N ARG A 95 -12.94 -5.95 -13.63
CA ARG A 95 -14.22 -5.26 -13.86
C ARG A 95 -15.37 -5.94 -13.10
N GLU A 96 -15.40 -7.27 -13.11
CA GLU A 96 -16.42 -8.10 -12.46
C GLU A 96 -16.17 -8.32 -10.98
N ARG A 97 -15.00 -7.93 -10.45
CA ARG A 97 -14.62 -8.11 -9.04
C ARG A 97 -14.72 -9.56 -8.59
N ALA A 98 -14.26 -10.50 -9.42
CA ALA A 98 -14.28 -11.93 -9.10
C ALA A 98 -13.19 -12.32 -8.06
N LEU A 99 -13.10 -11.54 -7.00
CA LEU A 99 -12.19 -11.72 -5.89
C LEU A 99 -12.68 -12.88 -5.01
N ARG A 100 -11.74 -13.72 -4.58
CA ARG A 100 -11.94 -14.78 -3.59
C ARG A 100 -10.86 -14.67 -2.53
N SER A 101 -11.19 -15.11 -1.33
CA SER A 101 -10.26 -15.27 -0.22
C SER A 101 -10.24 -16.73 0.19
N SER A 102 -9.05 -17.29 0.39
CA SER A 102 -8.88 -18.65 0.88
C SER A 102 -7.59 -18.77 1.67
N ASP A 103 -7.58 -19.63 2.68
CA ASP A 103 -6.34 -20.15 3.24
C ASP A 103 -5.67 -21.06 2.21
N ALA A 104 -4.35 -21.08 2.18
CA ALA A 104 -3.59 -21.93 1.30
C ALA A 104 -2.21 -22.22 1.91
N THR A 105 -1.58 -23.29 1.44
CA THR A 105 -0.17 -23.56 1.75
C THR A 105 0.66 -23.37 0.49
N ILE A 106 1.79 -22.66 0.61
CA ILE A 106 2.75 -22.51 -0.48
C ILE A 106 3.49 -23.83 -0.66
N MET A 107 3.37 -24.44 -1.83
CA MET A 107 3.98 -25.73 -2.16
C MET A 107 5.27 -25.57 -2.95
N ASP A 108 5.37 -24.52 -3.77
CA ASP A 108 6.50 -24.29 -4.66
C ASP A 108 6.48 -22.83 -5.16
N GLN A 109 7.60 -22.37 -5.71
CA GLN A 109 7.72 -21.06 -6.34
C GLN A 109 8.52 -21.15 -7.64
N ARG A 110 8.14 -20.34 -8.63
CA ARG A 110 8.93 -20.24 -9.87
C ARG A 110 8.84 -18.86 -10.49
N GLN A 111 9.79 -18.58 -11.36
CA GLN A 111 9.76 -17.38 -12.18
C GLN A 111 9.71 -17.78 -13.66
N THR A 112 8.62 -17.44 -14.34
CA THR A 112 8.41 -17.76 -15.76
C THR A 112 8.60 -16.53 -16.63
N HIS A 113 9.10 -16.71 -17.85
CA HIS A 113 9.14 -15.64 -18.83
C HIS A 113 7.77 -15.49 -19.49
N THR A 114 7.17 -14.31 -19.39
CA THR A 114 5.90 -13.98 -20.09
C THR A 114 6.17 -13.33 -21.44
N THR A 115 7.26 -12.58 -21.58
CA THR A 115 7.80 -12.07 -22.85
C THR A 115 9.34 -12.07 -22.78
N ARG A 116 10.04 -11.81 -23.90
CA ARG A 116 11.51 -11.68 -23.93
C ARG A 116 12.05 -10.67 -22.90
N LEU A 117 11.25 -9.69 -22.49
CA LEU A 117 11.62 -8.62 -21.56
C LEU A 117 10.98 -8.75 -20.17
N ARG A 118 10.17 -9.78 -19.92
CA ARG A 118 9.36 -9.86 -18.71
C ARG A 118 9.40 -11.22 -18.04
N LYS A 119 9.82 -11.19 -16.77
CA LYS A 119 9.69 -12.29 -15.83
C LYS A 119 8.43 -12.10 -14.98
N GLN A 120 7.70 -13.17 -14.74
CA GLN A 120 6.50 -13.23 -13.93
C GLN A 120 6.74 -14.23 -12.80
N GLN A 121 6.51 -13.81 -11.56
CA GLN A 121 6.58 -14.71 -10.41
C GLN A 121 5.27 -15.50 -10.31
N GLN A 122 5.40 -16.77 -9.96
CA GLN A 122 4.28 -17.67 -9.70
C GLN A 122 4.50 -18.46 -8.42
N LEU A 123 3.44 -18.63 -7.65
CA LEU A 123 3.41 -19.48 -6.46
C LEU A 123 2.49 -20.67 -6.74
N LEU A 124 2.94 -21.86 -6.39
CA LEU A 124 2.10 -23.06 -6.37
C LEU A 124 1.39 -23.08 -5.02
N LEU A 125 0.07 -22.95 -5.04
CA LEU A 125 -0.73 -22.91 -3.83
C LEU A 125 -1.64 -24.13 -3.76
N LYS A 126 -1.71 -24.73 -2.58
CA LYS A 126 -2.71 -25.73 -2.22
C LYS A 126 -3.76 -25.06 -1.34
N ILE A 127 -4.93 -24.75 -1.92
CA ILE A 127 -6.01 -24.01 -1.24
C ILE A 127 -6.78 -24.91 -0.26
N ASN A 128 -7.11 -26.14 -0.68
CA ASN A 128 -7.80 -27.13 0.15
C ASN A 128 -6.95 -28.39 0.24
N GLU A 129 -7.05 -29.14 1.35
CA GLU A 129 -6.32 -30.40 1.52
C GLU A 129 -6.63 -31.43 0.41
N HIS A 130 -7.83 -31.37 -0.15
CA HIS A 130 -8.32 -32.27 -1.20
C HIS A 130 -8.20 -31.71 -2.63
N GLU A 131 -7.75 -30.46 -2.81
CA GLU A 131 -7.53 -29.89 -4.14
C GLU A 131 -6.09 -30.10 -4.62
N ALA A 132 -5.94 -30.38 -5.91
CA ALA A 132 -4.64 -30.40 -6.56
C ALA A 132 -4.01 -29.00 -6.48
N PRO A 133 -2.71 -28.89 -6.17
CA PRO A 133 -2.00 -27.60 -6.14
C PRO A 133 -2.09 -26.87 -7.49
N GLN A 134 -2.33 -25.56 -7.46
CA GLN A 134 -2.48 -24.73 -8.67
C GLN A 134 -1.50 -23.57 -8.67
N TRP A 135 -1.02 -23.21 -9.87
CA TRP A 135 -0.15 -22.04 -10.05
C TRP A 135 -0.95 -20.74 -10.06
N PHE A 136 -0.50 -19.79 -9.25
CA PHE A 136 -1.03 -18.43 -9.15
C PHE A 136 0.02 -17.42 -9.57
N ASN A 137 -0.41 -16.37 -10.29
CA ASN A 137 0.44 -15.25 -10.66
C ASN A 137 0.54 -14.25 -9.51
N VAL A 138 1.74 -13.82 -9.17
CA VAL A 138 1.98 -12.85 -8.10
C VAL A 138 3.05 -11.83 -8.49
N ASP A 139 2.98 -10.63 -7.91
CA ASP A 139 4.14 -9.74 -7.77
C ASP A 139 4.33 -9.50 -6.27
N LEU A 140 5.33 -10.17 -5.70
CA LEU A 140 5.63 -10.10 -4.27
C LEU A 140 6.00 -8.69 -3.78
N ASN A 141 6.28 -7.74 -4.68
CA ASN A 141 6.55 -6.35 -4.30
C ASN A 141 5.29 -5.48 -4.33
N GLN A 142 4.17 -5.96 -4.87
CA GLN A 142 2.94 -5.17 -5.02
C GLN A 142 1.82 -5.64 -4.10
N VAL A 143 1.75 -6.94 -3.82
CA VAL A 143 0.72 -7.52 -2.94
C VAL A 143 0.76 -6.95 -1.51
N PHE A 144 1.91 -6.44 -1.05
CA PHE A 144 2.09 -5.83 0.27
C PHE A 144 2.06 -4.30 0.28
N LYS A 145 1.66 -3.63 -0.81
CA LYS A 145 1.70 -2.17 -0.93
C LYS A 145 0.61 -1.48 -0.09
N THR A 146 0.71 -1.56 1.23
CA THR A 146 -0.26 -1.00 2.20
C THR A 146 -0.12 0.51 2.34
N GLU A 147 1.09 1.06 2.13
CA GLU A 147 1.38 2.48 2.26
C GLU A 147 2.21 3.05 1.11
N SER A 148 2.32 4.38 1.05
CA SER A 148 3.07 5.09 0.00
C SER A 148 4.55 5.26 0.34
N TYR A 149 4.97 4.93 1.56
CA TYR A 149 6.31 5.22 2.10
C TYR A 149 7.03 4.00 2.68
N LEU A 150 6.39 2.82 2.66
CA LEU A 150 6.93 1.59 3.21
C LEU A 150 6.96 0.55 2.08
N ASP A 151 8.14 0.37 1.50
CA ASP A 151 8.37 -0.58 0.41
C ASP A 151 8.78 -1.92 1.02
N ILE A 152 7.80 -2.82 1.11
CA ILE A 152 7.99 -4.19 1.57
C ILE A 152 8.38 -5.06 0.38
N HIS A 153 9.47 -5.78 0.55
CA HIS A 153 10.02 -6.71 -0.41
C HIS A 153 10.08 -8.10 0.21
N VAL A 154 9.36 -9.06 -0.36
CA VAL A 154 9.55 -10.46 -0.02
C VAL A 154 10.47 -11.09 -1.06
N GLN A 155 11.59 -11.66 -0.61
CA GLN A 155 12.51 -12.35 -1.50
C GLN A 155 11.90 -13.71 -1.90
N PRO A 156 11.86 -14.04 -3.20
CA PRO A 156 11.47 -15.38 -3.64
C PRO A 156 12.57 -16.36 -3.19
N SER A 157 12.31 -17.11 -2.13
CA SER A 157 13.24 -18.09 -1.57
C SER A 157 12.50 -19.35 -1.17
N ASP A 158 13.22 -20.46 -1.06
CA ASP A 158 12.62 -21.76 -0.69
C ASP A 158 12.09 -21.75 0.75
N ALA A 159 12.44 -20.74 1.54
CA ALA A 159 11.86 -20.49 2.86
C ALA A 159 10.35 -20.18 2.81
N LEU A 160 9.82 -19.79 1.63
CA LEU A 160 8.37 -19.60 1.44
C LEU A 160 7.61 -20.94 1.43
N ILE A 161 8.28 -22.04 1.12
CA ILE A 161 7.64 -23.34 0.93
C ILE A 161 7.20 -23.92 2.28
N GLY A 162 5.98 -24.41 2.34
CA GLY A 162 5.36 -24.93 3.56
C GLY A 162 4.62 -23.88 4.39
N GLN A 163 4.75 -22.58 4.08
CA GLN A 163 4.06 -21.53 4.82
C GLN A 163 2.55 -21.54 4.55
N GLN A 164 1.76 -21.48 5.62
CA GLN A 164 0.31 -21.27 5.56
C GLN A 164 0.00 -19.77 5.41
N VAL A 165 -0.82 -19.44 4.42
CA VAL A 165 -1.09 -18.07 3.99
C VAL A 165 -2.56 -17.84 3.72
N LEU A 166 -3.04 -16.64 4.02
CA LEU A 166 -4.34 -16.15 3.58
C LEU A 166 -4.16 -15.40 2.26
N VAL A 167 -4.83 -15.86 1.21
CA VAL A 167 -4.64 -15.38 -0.15
C VAL A 167 -5.93 -14.74 -0.66
N TYR A 168 -5.82 -13.52 -1.18
CA TYR A 168 -6.88 -12.86 -1.93
C TYR A 168 -6.53 -12.88 -3.41
N TYR A 169 -7.33 -13.55 -4.23
CA TYR A 169 -7.01 -13.76 -5.64
C TYR A 169 -8.22 -13.55 -6.56
N LEU A 170 -7.93 -13.25 -7.83
CA LEU A 170 -8.93 -13.16 -8.89
C LEU A 170 -9.19 -14.56 -9.48
N ARG A 171 -10.42 -15.05 -9.37
CA ARG A 171 -10.75 -16.47 -9.62
C ARG A 171 -10.38 -16.96 -11.02
N ARG A 172 -10.64 -16.17 -12.07
CA ARG A 172 -10.49 -16.65 -13.45
C ARG A 172 -9.04 -16.59 -13.93
N THR A 173 -8.33 -15.55 -13.53
CA THR A 173 -6.96 -15.29 -13.97
C THR A 173 -5.89 -15.73 -12.97
N ARG A 174 -6.31 -16.18 -11.78
CA ARG A 174 -5.45 -16.67 -10.68
C ARG A 174 -4.36 -15.67 -10.30
N TRP A 175 -4.68 -14.38 -10.41
CA TRP A 175 -3.81 -13.31 -9.96
C TRP A 175 -4.03 -13.07 -8.47
N ILE A 176 -2.95 -13.16 -7.70
CA ILE A 176 -2.94 -12.79 -6.29
C ILE A 176 -2.96 -11.27 -6.21
N VAL A 177 -3.94 -10.77 -5.49
CA VAL A 177 -4.14 -9.35 -5.19
C VAL A 177 -3.49 -9.02 -3.86
N GLN A 178 -3.73 -9.82 -2.82
CA GLN A 178 -3.13 -9.64 -1.51
C GLN A 178 -2.80 -10.98 -0.89
N LEU A 179 -1.79 -10.98 -0.02
CA LEU A 179 -1.23 -12.18 0.58
C LEU A 179 -0.78 -11.85 2.00
N TYR A 180 -1.07 -12.71 2.97
CA TYR A 180 -0.65 -12.59 4.36
C TYR A 180 -0.27 -13.97 4.90
N ALA A 181 0.60 -14.03 5.90
CA ALA A 181 0.71 -15.23 6.72
C ALA A 181 -0.63 -15.50 7.43
N HIS A 182 -0.89 -16.77 7.72
CA HIS A 182 -2.07 -17.17 8.48
C HIS A 182 -2.12 -16.47 9.85
N ASP A 183 -3.32 -16.10 10.32
CA ASP A 183 -3.50 -15.27 11.53
C ASP A 183 -2.96 -15.94 12.82
N GLY A 184 -2.77 -17.26 12.80
CA GLY A 184 -2.15 -18.03 13.89
C GLY A 184 -0.62 -17.96 13.95
N ASP A 185 0.05 -17.40 12.92
CA ASP A 185 1.51 -17.28 12.88
C ASP A 185 1.99 -16.14 13.80
N GLN A 186 2.31 -16.51 15.05
CA GLN A 186 2.89 -15.62 16.07
C GLN A 186 4.42 -15.68 16.09
N ASN A 187 5.06 -15.95 14.95
CA ASN A 187 6.51 -15.89 14.83
C ASN A 187 6.98 -14.48 14.40
N PHE A 188 7.67 -13.78 15.30
CA PHE A 188 8.17 -12.43 15.06
C PHE A 188 9.66 -12.38 14.69
N GLN A 189 10.29 -13.52 14.37
CA GLN A 189 11.71 -13.60 14.01
C GLN A 189 12.10 -12.55 12.95
N HIS A 190 11.22 -12.35 11.98
CA HIS A 190 11.44 -11.53 10.80
C HIS A 190 11.34 -10.01 11.05
N LEU A 191 10.91 -9.57 12.24
CA LEU A 191 10.91 -8.15 12.61
C LEU A 191 12.32 -7.59 12.81
N GLN A 192 13.36 -8.43 12.86
CA GLN A 192 14.75 -7.98 12.98
C GLN A 192 15.16 -7.01 11.86
N TYR A 193 14.77 -7.27 10.61
CA TYR A 193 15.05 -6.39 9.48
C TYR A 193 14.22 -5.10 9.52
N TYR A 194 13.02 -5.16 10.09
CA TYR A 194 12.17 -3.99 10.34
C TYR A 194 12.83 -3.04 11.34
N ILE A 195 13.37 -3.57 12.45
CA ILE A 195 14.04 -2.80 13.50
C ILE A 195 15.38 -2.23 13.02
N ALA A 196 16.14 -3.00 12.24
CA ALA A 196 17.47 -2.60 11.74
C ALA A 196 17.43 -1.47 10.69
N THR A 197 16.25 -1.11 10.18
CA THR A 197 16.10 -0.12 9.09
C THR A 197 15.28 1.10 9.56
N PRO A 198 15.86 1.99 10.37
CA PRO A 198 15.09 2.98 11.14
C PRO A 198 14.46 4.10 10.30
N LEU A 199 14.91 4.34 9.07
CA LEU A 199 14.50 5.50 8.28
C LEU A 199 14.47 5.16 6.77
N ARG A 200 13.25 5.00 6.20
CA ARG A 200 12.97 4.94 4.75
C ARG A 200 13.78 3.92 3.92
N GLY A 201 14.03 2.73 4.47
CA GLY A 201 14.64 1.64 3.71
C GLY A 201 13.63 0.63 3.20
N ARG A 202 13.98 -0.04 2.09
CA ARG A 202 13.29 -1.23 1.61
C ARG A 202 13.37 -2.30 2.70
N ILE A 203 12.23 -2.80 3.16
CA ILE A 203 12.18 -3.85 4.18
C ILE A 203 12.16 -5.19 3.47
N TYR A 204 13.12 -6.04 3.78
CA TYR A 204 13.22 -7.36 3.19
C TYR A 204 12.69 -8.41 4.16
N PHE A 205 11.81 -9.26 3.66
CA PHE A 205 11.34 -10.45 4.35
C PHE A 205 11.66 -11.69 3.53
N ASP A 206 12.05 -12.76 4.22
CA ASP A 206 12.29 -14.06 3.60
C ASP A 206 11.01 -14.91 3.56
N HIS A 207 10.01 -14.54 4.37
CA HIS A 207 8.70 -15.19 4.50
C HIS A 207 7.58 -14.20 4.19
N ILE A 208 6.38 -14.72 3.93
CA ILE A 208 5.18 -13.87 3.84
C ILE A 208 4.93 -13.25 5.23
N PRO A 209 4.84 -11.92 5.37
CA PRO A 209 4.58 -11.29 6.66
C PRO A 209 3.12 -11.48 7.10
N SER A 210 2.90 -11.52 8.41
CA SER A 210 1.54 -11.52 8.98
C SER A 210 0.88 -10.15 8.81
N ARG A 211 -0.45 -10.12 8.89
CA ARG A 211 -1.22 -8.87 8.79
C ARG A 211 -0.81 -7.85 9.86
N LEU A 212 -0.49 -8.32 11.07
CA LEU A 212 0.01 -7.45 12.15
C LEU A 212 1.33 -6.77 11.77
N MET A 213 2.27 -7.48 11.16
CA MET A 213 3.56 -6.90 10.75
C MET A 213 3.37 -5.77 9.73
N LEU A 214 2.39 -5.92 8.83
CA LEU A 214 2.02 -4.89 7.86
C LEU A 214 1.31 -3.68 8.49
N ASP A 215 0.67 -3.89 9.64
CA ASP A 215 -0.08 -2.87 10.39
C ASP A 215 0.72 -2.15 11.47
N LEU A 216 1.96 -2.57 11.75
CA LEU A 216 2.80 -1.93 12.78
C LEU A 216 2.82 -0.39 12.70
N PRO A 217 2.97 0.26 11.52
CA PRO A 217 2.96 1.71 11.42
C PRO A 217 1.60 2.37 11.75
N ARG A 218 0.52 1.59 11.80
CA ARG A 218 -0.86 2.04 11.99
C ARG A 218 -1.39 1.77 13.38
N ILE A 219 -0.61 1.14 14.24
CA ILE A 219 -0.97 0.91 15.65
C ILE A 219 -0.99 2.27 16.36
N VAL A 220 -2.13 2.60 16.96
CA VAL A 220 -2.32 3.88 17.66
C VAL A 220 -2.39 3.67 19.17
N HIS A 221 -2.94 2.53 19.59
CA HIS A 221 -3.18 2.27 21.00
C HIS A 221 -2.77 0.84 21.35
N ILE A 222 -2.14 0.74 22.52
CA ILE A 222 -1.48 -0.45 23.05
C ILE A 222 -1.91 -0.54 24.52
N GLN A 223 -2.57 -1.63 24.85
CA GLN A 223 -3.00 -1.95 26.20
C GLN A 223 -2.40 -3.29 26.59
N ALA A 224 -1.79 -3.36 27.77
CA ALA A 224 -1.38 -4.62 28.36
C ALA A 224 -2.47 -5.11 29.32
N SER A 225 -2.78 -6.41 29.27
CA SER A 225 -3.73 -7.05 30.18
C SER A 225 -3.28 -8.43 30.60
N ARG A 226 -3.40 -8.76 31.89
CA ARG A 226 -3.22 -10.10 32.45
C ARG A 226 -4.55 -10.84 32.47
N GLU A 227 -4.52 -12.14 32.24
CA GLU A 227 -5.62 -13.05 32.59
C GLU A 227 -5.29 -13.64 33.96
N ASP A 228 -6.30 -13.69 34.83
CA ASP A 228 -6.29 -13.94 36.28
C ASP A 228 -5.06 -14.72 36.80
N ASP A 229 -4.32 -14.08 37.72
CA ASP A 229 -3.16 -14.56 38.49
C ASP A 229 -1.98 -15.17 37.72
N SER A 230 -1.96 -15.07 36.39
CA SER A 230 -0.82 -15.54 35.60
C SER A 230 0.27 -14.45 35.48
N PRO A 231 1.57 -14.80 35.57
CA PRO A 231 2.66 -13.86 35.28
C PRO A 231 2.71 -13.47 33.79
N THR A 232 1.92 -14.16 32.96
CA THR A 232 1.75 -13.86 31.55
C THR A 232 0.81 -12.70 31.32
N TYR A 233 1.18 -11.85 30.36
CA TYR A 233 0.33 -10.76 29.91
C TYR A 233 0.11 -10.84 28.41
N THR A 234 -0.98 -10.22 27.99
CA THR A 234 -1.36 -10.09 26.59
C THR A 234 -1.31 -8.62 26.20
N LEU A 235 -0.74 -8.33 25.03
CA LEU A 235 -0.82 -7.02 24.40
C LEU A 235 -2.05 -6.97 23.49
N LYS A 236 -2.95 -6.03 23.79
CA LYS A 236 -4.06 -5.64 22.94
C LYS A 236 -3.62 -4.42 22.13
N LEU A 237 -3.46 -4.62 20.82
CA LEU A 237 -3.03 -3.60 19.87
C LEU A 237 -4.23 -3.17 19.04
N SER A 238 -4.46 -1.87 18.90
CA SER A 238 -5.52 -1.34 18.05
C SER A 238 -4.98 -0.35 17.02
N THR A 239 -5.40 -0.55 15.76
CA THR A 239 -5.00 0.30 14.63
C THR A 239 -5.85 1.56 14.51
N ASN A 240 -5.36 2.55 13.77
CA ASN A 240 -6.09 3.79 13.47
C ASN A 240 -7.43 3.61 12.73
N TYR A 241 -7.68 2.42 12.17
CA TYR A 241 -8.92 2.07 11.47
C TYR A 241 -9.78 1.06 12.26
N GLY A 242 -9.42 0.76 13.51
CA GLY A 242 -10.26 -0.03 14.43
C GLY A 242 -10.06 -1.54 14.41
N LYS A 243 -8.99 -2.07 13.80
CA LYS A 243 -8.65 -3.51 13.91
C LYS A 243 -7.92 -3.76 15.21
N TYR A 244 -8.28 -4.84 15.88
CA TYR A 244 -7.67 -5.29 17.12
C TYR A 244 -6.85 -6.56 16.91
N TYR A 245 -5.69 -6.60 17.55
CA TYR A 245 -4.80 -7.76 17.62
C TYR A 245 -4.52 -8.07 19.09
N ARG A 246 -4.48 -9.36 19.42
CA ARG A 246 -4.18 -9.85 20.76
C ARG A 246 -2.97 -10.78 20.71
N MET A 247 -1.87 -10.37 21.33
CA MET A 247 -0.61 -11.11 21.31
C MET A 247 -0.21 -11.52 22.72
N SER A 248 0.12 -12.79 22.90
CA SER A 248 0.63 -13.29 24.18
C SER A 248 2.11 -12.97 24.33
N CYS A 249 2.56 -12.64 25.54
CA CYS A 249 3.99 -12.49 25.83
C CYS A 249 4.77 -13.81 25.66
N LYS A 250 4.09 -14.96 25.56
CA LYS A 250 4.67 -16.27 25.26
C LYS A 250 4.90 -16.52 23.77
N ALA A 251 4.51 -15.58 22.89
CA ALA A 251 4.74 -15.71 21.46
C ALA A 251 6.23 -15.84 21.13
N VAL A 252 6.52 -16.57 20.05
CA VAL A 252 7.90 -16.81 19.61
C VAL A 252 8.51 -15.49 19.13
N HIS A 253 9.66 -15.12 19.70
CA HIS A 253 10.34 -13.83 19.44
C HIS A 253 9.51 -12.59 19.81
N PHE A 254 8.69 -12.66 20.87
CA PHE A 254 7.94 -11.52 21.38
C PHE A 254 8.82 -10.30 21.71
N ASP A 255 10.05 -10.52 22.14
CA ASP A 255 11.09 -9.49 22.35
C ASP A 255 11.29 -8.60 21.11
N LYS A 256 11.25 -9.18 19.91
CA LYS A 256 11.35 -8.42 18.65
C LYS A 256 10.10 -7.57 18.39
N LEU A 257 8.92 -8.08 18.74
CA LEU A 257 7.68 -7.29 18.66
C LEU A 257 7.73 -6.11 19.63
N GLU A 258 8.20 -6.34 20.85
CA GLU A 258 8.37 -5.30 21.87
C GLU A 258 9.33 -4.19 21.38
N LEU A 259 10.47 -4.57 20.79
CA LEU A 259 11.41 -3.65 20.16
C LEU A 259 10.78 -2.85 19.01
N ALA A 260 10.03 -3.50 18.13
CA ALA A 260 9.35 -2.82 17.01
C ALA A 260 8.30 -1.80 17.51
N LEU A 261 7.67 -2.06 18.65
CA LEU A 261 6.68 -1.18 19.27
C LEU A 261 7.30 -0.13 20.22
N ALA A 262 8.61 -0.17 20.49
CA ALA A 262 9.25 0.66 21.51
C ALA A 262 9.00 2.16 21.33
N ASN A 263 8.93 2.64 20.09
CA ASN A 263 8.65 4.05 19.78
C ASN A 263 7.20 4.47 20.10
N LEU A 264 6.28 3.50 20.13
CA LEU A 264 4.85 3.70 20.43
C LEU A 264 4.52 3.46 21.90
N ILE A 265 5.39 2.75 22.64
CA ILE A 265 5.18 2.40 24.05
C ILE A 265 5.72 3.50 24.97
N ASP A 266 4.91 3.90 25.94
CA ASP A 266 5.34 4.68 27.09
C ASP A 266 6.13 3.75 28.03
N PHE A 267 7.45 3.90 27.97
CA PHE A 267 8.38 3.01 28.67
C PHE A 267 8.15 3.01 30.18
N LEU A 268 7.77 4.16 30.78
CA LEU A 268 7.56 4.26 32.22
C LEU A 268 6.34 3.43 32.64
N ARG A 269 5.19 3.64 32.00
CA ARG A 269 3.95 2.91 32.27
C ARG A 269 4.10 1.42 32.01
N TYR A 270 4.82 1.07 30.94
CA TYR A 270 5.04 -0.32 30.60
C TYR A 270 5.94 -1.04 31.58
N ARG A 271 7.01 -0.37 32.03
CA ARG A 271 7.89 -0.87 33.08
C ARG A 271 7.15 -1.04 34.41
N GLU A 272 6.33 -0.06 34.78
CA GLU A 272 5.49 -0.11 35.99
C GLU A 272 4.54 -1.32 35.95
N PHE A 273 3.86 -1.54 34.83
CA PHE A 273 3.04 -2.73 34.61
C PHE A 273 3.83 -4.04 34.74
N LYS A 274 5.03 -4.12 34.15
CA LYS A 274 5.89 -5.31 34.23
C LYS A 274 6.33 -5.62 35.67
N HIS A 275 6.64 -4.61 36.47
CA HIS A 275 7.13 -4.80 37.84
C HIS A 275 6.03 -5.00 38.89
N HIS A 276 4.81 -4.52 38.66
CA HIS A 276 3.69 -4.66 39.60
C HIS A 276 2.69 -5.69 39.08
N PRO A 277 2.72 -6.95 39.58
CA PRO A 277 1.80 -8.00 39.14
C PRO A 277 0.32 -7.68 39.43
N ASP A 278 0.05 -6.86 40.45
CA ASP A 278 -1.29 -6.45 40.88
C ASP A 278 -2.06 -5.65 39.82
N ILE A 279 -1.34 -5.03 38.87
CA ILE A 279 -1.96 -4.27 37.80
C ILE A 279 -2.53 -5.25 36.77
N GLN A 280 -3.85 -5.42 36.75
CA GLN A 280 -4.52 -6.30 35.79
C GLN A 280 -4.48 -5.74 34.36
N GLN A 281 -4.65 -4.41 34.20
CA GLN A 281 -4.69 -3.77 32.89
C GLN A 281 -4.01 -2.39 32.93
N ALA A 282 -3.24 -2.06 31.90
CA ALA A 282 -2.61 -0.75 31.76
C ALA A 282 -2.58 -0.29 30.30
N VAL A 283 -2.92 0.97 30.05
CA VAL A 283 -2.70 1.62 28.75
C VAL A 283 -1.26 2.09 28.68
N ILE A 284 -0.48 1.45 27.82
CA ILE A 284 0.96 1.65 27.68
C ILE A 284 1.33 2.37 26.38
N SER A 285 0.38 2.79 25.57
CA SER A 285 0.65 3.63 24.40
C SER A 285 1.09 5.03 24.81
N ARG A 286 2.13 5.56 24.16
CA ARG A 286 2.42 7.00 24.17
C ARG A 286 1.24 7.76 23.57
N ASN A 287 1.03 8.98 24.05
CA ASN A 287 0.09 9.91 23.42
C ASN A 287 0.56 10.18 21.99
N HIS A 288 -0.14 9.58 21.02
CA HIS A 288 0.27 9.64 19.63
C HIS A 288 0.15 11.10 19.11
N PRO A 289 1.13 11.64 18.36
CA PRO A 289 1.05 12.99 17.79
C PRO A 289 -0.03 13.14 16.70
N PHE A 290 -0.90 12.15 16.51
CA PHE A 290 -1.94 12.17 15.48
C PHE A 290 -2.97 13.29 15.74
N LEU A 291 -3.26 13.59 17.01
CA LEU A 291 -4.06 14.75 17.41
C LEU A 291 -3.42 16.05 16.89
N TYR A 292 -2.11 16.25 17.14
CA TYR A 292 -1.38 17.44 16.71
C TYR A 292 -1.19 17.52 15.19
N ARG A 293 -0.98 16.39 14.50
CA ARG A 293 -0.84 16.37 13.03
C ARG A 293 -2.14 16.74 12.33
N ASN A 294 -3.28 16.26 12.81
CA ASN A 294 -4.57 16.67 12.28
C ASN A 294 -4.86 18.12 12.60
N LEU A 295 -4.52 18.60 13.80
CA LEU A 295 -4.65 19.99 14.20
C LEU A 295 -3.78 20.93 13.33
N LEU A 296 -2.56 20.52 13.00
CA LEU A 296 -1.69 21.23 12.04
C LEU A 296 -2.32 21.27 10.63
N ASN A 297 -2.87 20.14 10.16
CA ASN A 297 -3.59 20.13 8.89
C ASN A 297 -4.82 21.05 8.93
N TYR A 298 -5.61 21.04 10.01
CA TYR A 298 -6.80 21.89 10.16
C TYR A 298 -6.45 23.38 10.28
N THR A 299 -5.36 23.73 10.97
CA THR A 299 -4.87 25.11 11.04
C THR A 299 -4.33 25.57 9.69
N LEU A 300 -3.65 24.71 8.94
CA LEU A 300 -3.19 25.03 7.57
C LEU A 300 -4.37 25.20 6.61
N ILE A 301 -5.43 24.39 6.74
CA ILE A 301 -6.70 24.55 6.03
C ILE A 301 -7.32 25.92 6.36
N ALA A 302 -7.41 26.27 7.65
CA ALA A 302 -7.98 27.54 8.09
C ALA A 302 -7.16 28.75 7.58
N ALA A 303 -5.83 28.66 7.64
CA ALA A 303 -4.94 29.71 7.14
C ALA A 303 -5.07 29.92 5.62
N LEU A 304 -5.21 28.84 4.84
CA LEU A 304 -5.42 28.92 3.39
C LEU A 304 -6.77 29.56 3.02
N LEU A 305 -7.83 29.22 3.74
CA LEU A 305 -9.15 29.84 3.55
C LEU A 305 -9.13 31.33 3.92
N LEU A 306 -8.42 31.67 4.99
CA LEU A 306 -8.28 33.06 5.46
C LEU A 306 -7.45 33.90 4.48
N MET A 307 -6.36 33.35 3.94
CA MET A 307 -5.58 33.99 2.87
C MET A 307 -6.40 34.23 1.61
N ALA A 308 -7.21 33.25 1.19
CA ALA A 308 -8.09 33.38 0.04
C ALA A 308 -9.17 34.46 0.24
N ALA A 309 -9.67 34.62 1.48
CA ALA A 309 -10.64 35.66 1.83
C ALA A 309 -10.01 37.06 1.78
N ILE A 310 -8.73 37.20 2.17
CA ILE A 310 -8.01 38.48 2.17
C ILE A 310 -7.62 38.92 0.75
N THR A 311 -7.16 38.00 -0.11
CA THR A 311 -6.60 38.40 -1.41
C THR A 311 -7.65 38.67 -2.48
N THR A 312 -8.94 38.34 -2.27
CA THR A 312 -10.07 38.50 -3.23
C THR A 312 -9.89 37.84 -4.61
N THR A 313 -8.79 37.14 -4.82
CA THR A 313 -8.48 36.39 -6.03
C THR A 313 -9.22 35.05 -6.02
N TRP A 314 -10.26 34.93 -6.84
CA TRP A 314 -11.07 33.71 -6.97
C TRP A 314 -10.24 32.45 -7.32
N GLN A 315 -9.10 32.62 -8.00
CA GLN A 315 -8.17 31.52 -8.34
C GLN A 315 -7.50 30.92 -7.09
N LEU A 316 -7.04 31.74 -6.14
CA LEU A 316 -6.47 31.28 -4.88
C LEU A 316 -7.54 30.65 -3.98
N ALA A 317 -8.78 31.16 -4.02
CA ALA A 317 -9.91 30.54 -3.33
C ALA A 317 -10.20 29.12 -3.87
N LEU A 318 -10.23 28.94 -5.19
CA LEU A 318 -10.41 27.64 -5.83
C LEU A 318 -9.27 26.66 -5.51
N LEU A 319 -8.02 27.14 -5.54
CA LEU A 319 -6.85 26.33 -5.21
C LEU A 319 -6.83 25.93 -3.73
N SER A 320 -7.21 26.85 -2.83
CA SER A 320 -7.35 26.55 -1.41
C SER A 320 -8.43 25.49 -1.17
N LEU A 321 -9.61 25.62 -1.79
CA LEU A 321 -10.71 24.66 -1.69
C LEU A 321 -10.33 23.28 -2.26
N ALA A 322 -9.59 23.24 -3.37
CA ALA A 322 -9.05 21.99 -3.90
C ALA A 322 -8.07 21.33 -2.91
N LEU A 323 -7.17 22.11 -2.31
CA LEU A 323 -6.17 21.60 -1.36
C LEU A 323 -6.82 21.08 -0.06
N THR A 324 -7.82 21.80 0.47
CA THR A 324 -8.58 21.40 1.66
C THR A 324 -9.38 20.12 1.40
N CYS A 325 -10.03 20.01 0.24
CA CYS A 325 -10.68 18.78 -0.21
C CYS A 325 -9.68 17.61 -0.31
N LEU A 326 -8.51 17.82 -0.91
CA LEU A 326 -7.47 16.79 -1.01
C LEU A 326 -6.93 16.35 0.36
N LEU A 327 -6.72 17.30 1.28
CA LEU A 327 -6.32 17.02 2.66
C LEU A 327 -7.39 16.22 3.41
N GLY A 328 -8.66 16.63 3.31
CA GLY A 328 -9.79 15.92 3.91
C GLY A 328 -9.91 14.49 3.39
N ILE A 329 -9.80 14.29 2.08
CA ILE A 329 -9.76 12.97 1.45
C ILE A 329 -8.59 12.14 1.98
N LYS A 330 -7.40 12.73 2.11
CA LYS A 330 -6.20 12.05 2.63
C LYS A 330 -6.37 11.60 4.08
N ILE A 331 -6.93 12.45 4.94
CA ILE A 331 -7.23 12.11 6.35
C ILE A 331 -8.23 10.96 6.40
N GLN A 332 -9.30 11.01 5.60
CA GLN A 332 -10.30 9.95 5.56
C GLN A 332 -9.73 8.64 5.01
N GLN A 333 -8.80 8.69 4.06
CA GLN A 333 -8.09 7.52 3.55
C GLN A 333 -7.20 6.86 4.62
N GLN A 334 -6.62 7.63 5.54
CA GLN A 334 -5.81 7.07 6.64
C GLN A 334 -6.65 6.27 7.64
N LYS A 335 -7.92 6.63 7.84
CA LYS A 335 -8.87 5.90 8.71
C LYS A 335 -9.45 4.65 8.05
N GLN A 336 -9.13 4.37 6.78
CA GLN A 336 -9.63 3.19 6.08
C GLN A 336 -8.59 2.06 6.14
N SER A 337 -9.08 0.84 6.38
CA SER A 337 -8.29 -0.38 6.25
C SER A 337 -7.58 -0.41 4.89
N PRO A 338 -6.26 -0.69 4.84
CA PRO A 338 -5.54 -0.81 3.58
C PRO A 338 -5.85 -2.13 2.88
N PHE A 339 -6.31 -3.13 3.65
CA PHE A 339 -6.54 -4.48 3.17
C PHE A 339 -7.88 -4.61 2.44
N ILE A 340 -7.98 -5.62 1.61
CA ILE A 340 -9.22 -6.00 0.97
C ILE A 340 -9.94 -6.92 1.95
N GLU A 341 -11.00 -6.41 2.52
CA GLU A 341 -11.90 -7.16 3.39
C GLU A 341 -13.03 -7.67 2.49
N ALA A 342 -13.28 -8.97 2.54
CA ALA A 342 -14.32 -9.65 1.77
C ALA A 342 -15.70 -9.41 2.37
#